data_AF-A0A959CPH5-F1
#
_entry.id   AF-A0A959CPH5-F1
#
_cell.length_a   1.000
_cell.length_b   1.000
_cell.length_c   1.000
_cell.angle_alpha   90.00
_cell.angle_beta   90.00
_cell.angle_gamma   90.00
#
_symmetry.space_group_name_H-M   'P 1'
#
loop_
_entity.id
_entity.type
_entity.pdbx_description
1 polymer ?
#
loop_
_entity_poly.entity_id
_entity_poly.type
_entity_poly.pdbx_seq_one_letter_code
_entity_poly.pdbx_strand_id
1 'polypeptide(L)'
;MKNKNVAGILALLFGLFGVHRFYLGQRFLGIIYFALSMFGILMAVEEGAPIIVAPAILGFIDSILLFAMPREDFDDKYNAKHRRHSHRRDWNRYSEERYRSSAPSPSAYKSSGIKNFRNYYFEEAAEDFEMALDLAPNDPTLHFNLACTYSMLEDANRAFHHLEQAVELGFNKIDKIHQHDALAFVRSLPSFDAFVDNGYHRPPASLPAPQSNLLDEQPDTTEAATSASNDLLGQIVELGKLRDKGILTEEEFAQQKRKLLEGE
;
A
#
# COMPACT_ATOMS: atom_id res chain seq x y z
N MET A 1 19.82 7.60 -16.51
CA MET A 1 19.13 6.31 -16.71
C MET A 1 20.15 5.32 -17.25
N LYS A 2 20.10 4.06 -16.81
CA LYS A 2 20.98 2.99 -17.30
C LYS A 2 20.51 2.55 -18.69
N ASN A 3 21.42 2.06 -19.52
CA ASN A 3 21.11 1.58 -20.86
C ASN A 3 21.32 0.08 -20.94
N LYS A 4 20.32 -0.66 -21.47
CA LYS A 4 20.38 -2.12 -21.59
C LYS A 4 21.53 -2.62 -22.46
N ASN A 5 21.86 -1.89 -23.52
CA ASN A 5 22.94 -2.27 -24.44
C ASN A 5 24.30 -2.15 -23.74
N VAL A 6 24.49 -1.09 -22.94
CA VAL A 6 25.71 -0.91 -22.15
C VAL A 6 25.83 -2.00 -21.08
N ALA A 7 24.73 -2.32 -20.40
CA ALA A 7 24.71 -3.42 -19.43
C ALA A 7 25.05 -4.77 -20.06
N GLY A 8 24.50 -5.07 -21.24
CA GLY A 8 24.79 -6.29 -22.00
C GLY A 8 26.24 -6.39 -22.46
N ILE A 9 26.82 -5.30 -22.99
CA ILE A 9 28.24 -5.26 -23.38
C ILE A 9 29.15 -5.47 -22.16
N LEU A 10 28.84 -4.84 -21.03
CA LEU A 10 29.57 -5.05 -19.77
C LEU A 10 29.47 -6.48 -19.27
N ALA A 11 28.31 -7.12 -19.41
CA ALA A 11 28.12 -8.52 -19.04
C ALA A 11 28.90 -9.45 -19.97
N LEU A 12 28.97 -9.13 -21.27
CA LEU A 12 29.71 -9.94 -22.25
C LEU A 12 31.23 -9.88 -22.02
N LEU A 13 31.78 -8.68 -21.81
CA LEU A 13 33.23 -8.46 -21.71
C LEU A 13 33.77 -8.64 -20.30
N PHE A 14 32.98 -8.27 -19.30
CA PHE A 14 33.41 -8.22 -17.90
C PHE A 14 32.46 -8.98 -16.97
N GLY A 15 31.60 -9.85 -17.52
CA GLY A 15 30.68 -10.68 -16.76
C GLY A 15 31.37 -11.63 -15.78
N LEU A 16 32.59 -12.09 -16.12
CA LEU A 16 33.45 -12.83 -15.20
C LEU A 16 33.59 -12.08 -13.87
N PHE A 17 33.79 -10.76 -13.88
CA PHE A 17 33.98 -9.99 -12.66
C PHE A 17 32.69 -9.37 -12.10
N GLY A 18 31.54 -9.56 -12.78
CA GLY A 18 30.26 -8.99 -12.35
C GLY A 18 30.13 -7.48 -12.53
N VAL A 19 30.93 -6.85 -13.39
CA VAL A 19 30.95 -5.39 -13.59
C VAL A 19 29.57 -4.84 -14.00
N HIS A 20 28.82 -5.59 -14.81
CA HIS A 20 27.44 -5.23 -15.19
C HIS A 20 26.51 -5.13 -13.99
N ARG A 21 26.70 -5.93 -12.93
CA ARG A 21 25.88 -5.84 -11.70
C ARG A 21 26.11 -4.53 -10.95
N PHE A 22 27.35 -4.03 -10.94
CA PHE A 22 27.65 -2.70 -10.40
C PHE A 22 27.00 -1.59 -11.22
N TYR A 23 27.07 -1.68 -12.56
CA TYR A 23 26.38 -0.74 -13.46
C TYR A 23 24.87 -0.73 -13.24
N LEU A 24 24.26 -1.90 -12.99
CA LEU A 24 22.85 -2.06 -12.66
C LEU A 24 22.49 -1.62 -11.24
N GLY A 25 23.47 -1.20 -10.42
CA GLY A 25 23.26 -0.74 -9.03
C GLY A 25 23.11 -1.87 -8.02
N GLN A 26 23.30 -3.12 -8.43
CA GLN A 26 23.22 -4.32 -7.60
C GLN A 26 24.57 -4.60 -6.94
N ARG A 27 25.02 -3.69 -6.05
CA ARG A 27 26.37 -3.68 -5.47
C ARG A 27 26.72 -4.99 -4.73
N PHE A 28 25.79 -5.52 -3.94
CA PHE A 28 25.99 -6.76 -3.20
C PHE A 28 26.24 -7.95 -4.13
N LEU A 29 25.43 -8.08 -5.20
CA LEU A 29 25.59 -9.15 -6.18
C LEU A 29 26.88 -9.00 -6.99
N GLY A 30 27.28 -7.76 -7.31
CA GLY A 30 28.56 -7.48 -7.94
C GLY A 30 29.76 -7.93 -7.07
N ILE A 31 29.70 -7.70 -5.75
CA ILE A 31 30.75 -8.16 -4.81
C ILE A 31 30.83 -9.69 -4.79
N ILE A 32 29.69 -10.39 -4.78
CA ILE A 32 29.66 -11.86 -4.82
C ILE A 32 30.32 -12.38 -6.10
N TYR A 33 29.95 -11.84 -7.27
CA TYR A 33 30.54 -12.23 -8.55
C TYR A 33 32.05 -12.01 -8.55
N PHE A 34 32.50 -10.86 -8.07
CA PHE A 34 33.92 -10.53 -7.99
C PHE A 34 34.67 -11.49 -7.05
N ALA A 35 34.14 -11.75 -5.87
CA ALA A 35 34.75 -12.66 -4.89
C ALA A 35 34.85 -14.09 -5.43
N LEU A 36 33.78 -14.60 -6.07
CA LEU A 36 33.77 -15.95 -6.66
C LEU A 36 34.80 -16.07 -7.78
N SER A 37 34.96 -15.03 -8.59
CA SER A 37 35.94 -15.01 -9.66
C SER A 37 37.38 -14.89 -9.17
N MET A 38 37.63 -14.12 -8.10
CA MET A 38 38.95 -14.09 -7.45
C MET A 38 39.31 -15.43 -6.82
N PHE A 39 38.36 -16.05 -6.12
CA PHE A 39 38.54 -17.39 -5.57
C PHE A 39 38.79 -18.43 -6.69
N GLY A 40 38.01 -18.38 -7.77
CA GLY A 40 38.18 -19.27 -8.91
C GLY A 40 39.54 -19.11 -9.60
N ILE A 41 40.09 -17.89 -9.69
CA ILE A 41 41.43 -17.64 -10.22
C ILE A 41 42.51 -18.17 -9.27
N LEU A 42 42.37 -17.98 -7.96
CA LEU A 42 43.31 -18.52 -6.96
C LEU A 42 43.37 -20.05 -7.04
N MET A 43 42.22 -20.71 -7.03
CA MET A 43 42.12 -22.17 -7.15
C MET A 43 42.68 -22.68 -8.49
N ALA A 44 42.50 -21.94 -9.58
CA ALA A 44 43.05 -22.32 -10.88
C ALA A 44 44.58 -22.30 -10.92
N VAL A 45 45.23 -21.42 -10.14
CA VAL A 45 46.69 -21.33 -10.03
C VAL A 45 47.26 -22.43 -9.15
N GLU A 46 46.58 -22.80 -8.06
CA GLU A 46 47.08 -23.80 -7.10
C GLU A 46 46.76 -25.24 -7.49
N GLU A 47 45.56 -25.53 -7.97
CA GLU A 47 45.07 -26.90 -8.21
C GLU A 47 44.90 -27.26 -9.70
N GLY A 48 45.12 -26.31 -10.61
CA GLY A 48 44.91 -26.52 -12.05
C GLY A 48 43.45 -26.80 -12.44
N ALA A 49 42.50 -26.61 -11.51
CA ALA A 49 41.08 -26.85 -11.72
C ALA A 49 40.37 -25.62 -12.32
N PRO A 50 39.67 -25.72 -13.47
CA PRO A 50 39.05 -24.58 -14.13
C PRO A 50 37.69 -24.22 -13.51
N ILE A 51 37.68 -23.66 -12.30
CA ILE A 51 36.44 -23.19 -11.61
C ILE A 51 35.92 -21.85 -12.20
N ILE A 52 36.77 -21.16 -12.99
CA ILE A 52 36.49 -19.87 -13.64
C ILE A 52 35.30 -19.94 -14.61
N VAL A 53 34.92 -21.14 -15.05
CA VAL A 53 33.86 -21.38 -16.03
C VAL A 53 32.48 -20.93 -15.50
N ALA A 54 32.18 -21.08 -14.21
CA ALA A 54 30.83 -20.81 -13.69
C ALA A 54 30.44 -19.31 -13.72
N PRO A 55 31.22 -18.36 -13.16
CA PRO A 55 30.90 -16.92 -13.28
C PRO A 55 30.94 -16.40 -14.71
N ALA A 56 31.85 -16.92 -15.54
CA ALA A 56 31.93 -16.55 -16.95
C ALA A 56 30.67 -16.95 -17.72
N ILE A 57 30.17 -18.18 -17.50
CA ILE A 57 28.91 -18.65 -18.09
C ILE A 57 27.73 -17.81 -17.60
N LEU A 58 27.65 -17.54 -16.29
CA LEU A 58 26.56 -16.71 -15.75
C LEU A 58 26.59 -15.29 -16.33
N GLY A 59 27.77 -14.68 -16.48
CA GLY A 59 27.93 -13.39 -17.15
C GLY A 59 27.51 -13.41 -18.62
N PHE A 60 27.83 -14.49 -19.34
CA PHE A 60 27.41 -14.68 -20.72
C PHE A 60 25.88 -14.85 -20.85
N ILE A 61 25.26 -15.65 -19.99
CA ILE A 61 23.81 -15.80 -19.92
C ILE A 61 23.15 -14.46 -19.60
N ASP A 62 23.67 -13.72 -18.62
CA ASP A 62 23.19 -12.38 -18.26
C ASP A 62 23.26 -11.43 -19.46
N SER A 63 24.31 -11.50 -20.27
CA SER A 63 24.43 -10.69 -21.50
C SER A 63 23.32 -10.99 -22.50
N ILE A 64 23.05 -12.28 -22.77
CA ILE A 64 21.95 -12.71 -23.66
C ILE A 64 20.61 -12.20 -23.12
N LEU A 65 20.37 -12.41 -21.81
CA LEU A 65 19.13 -11.95 -21.16
C LEU A 65 18.96 -10.44 -21.27
N LEU A 66 20.03 -9.65 -21.07
CA LEU A 66 19.98 -8.20 -21.15
C LEU A 66 19.73 -7.68 -22.59
N PHE A 67 20.28 -8.35 -23.60
CA PHE A 67 19.99 -8.00 -25.00
C PHE A 67 18.57 -8.39 -25.41
N ALA A 68 18.13 -9.59 -25.04
CA ALA A 68 16.81 -10.13 -25.35
C ALA A 68 15.67 -9.42 -24.60
N MET A 69 15.96 -8.85 -23.42
CA MET A 69 14.98 -8.12 -22.61
C MET A 69 14.39 -6.91 -23.36
N PRO A 70 13.05 -6.77 -23.43
CA PRO A 70 12.40 -5.55 -23.91
C PRO A 70 12.90 -4.30 -23.18
N ARG A 71 12.88 -3.15 -23.85
CA ARG A 71 13.37 -1.89 -23.26
C ARG A 71 12.53 -1.47 -22.05
N GLU A 72 11.22 -1.66 -22.15
CA GLU A 72 10.24 -1.35 -21.09
C GLU A 72 10.55 -2.16 -19.83
N ASP A 73 10.62 -3.49 -19.94
CA ASP A 73 10.98 -4.39 -18.83
C ASP A 73 12.34 -4.04 -18.20
N PHE A 74 13.33 -3.66 -19.01
CA PHE A 74 14.64 -3.24 -18.50
C PHE A 74 14.53 -1.95 -17.69
N ASP A 75 13.77 -0.98 -18.19
CA ASP A 75 13.58 0.30 -17.54
C ASP A 75 12.75 0.17 -16.26
N ASP A 76 11.74 -0.70 -16.23
CA ASP A 76 11.03 -1.10 -15.01
C ASP A 76 12.00 -1.72 -13.98
N LYS A 77 12.76 -2.73 -14.41
CA LYS A 77 13.60 -3.50 -13.47
C LYS A 77 14.80 -2.71 -12.94
N TYR A 78 15.41 -1.87 -13.76
CA TYR A 78 16.71 -1.25 -13.43
C TYR A 78 16.69 0.28 -13.35
N ASN A 79 15.65 0.94 -13.89
CA ASN A 79 15.48 2.39 -13.89
C ASN A 79 14.22 2.89 -13.15
N ALA A 80 13.39 2.03 -12.55
CA ALA A 80 12.14 2.43 -11.84
C ALA A 80 12.33 3.54 -10.81
N LYS A 81 13.43 3.53 -10.04
CA LYS A 81 13.71 4.59 -9.05
C LYS A 81 13.95 5.97 -9.67
N HIS A 82 14.36 6.05 -10.94
CA HIS A 82 14.55 7.30 -11.66
C HIS A 82 13.26 7.84 -12.31
N ARG A 83 12.28 6.98 -12.62
CA ARG A 83 10.94 7.44 -13.07
C ARG A 83 10.19 8.21 -11.98
N ARG A 84 10.30 7.76 -10.72
CA ARG A 84 9.71 8.47 -9.56
C ARG A 84 10.31 9.86 -9.29
N HIS A 85 11.48 10.19 -9.85
CA HIS A 85 12.22 11.40 -9.49
C HIS A 85 12.43 12.39 -10.63
N SER A 86 12.36 11.97 -11.90
CA SER A 86 12.35 12.92 -13.03
C SER A 86 11.00 13.62 -13.14
N HIS A 87 9.89 12.90 -12.95
CA HIS A 87 8.55 13.48 -12.97
C HIS A 87 8.38 14.57 -11.92
N ARG A 88 8.81 14.33 -10.67
CA ARG A 88 8.68 15.29 -9.56
C ARG A 88 9.52 16.58 -9.72
N ARG A 89 10.58 16.55 -10.53
CA ARG A 89 11.52 17.68 -10.71
C ARG A 89 11.26 18.48 -11.98
N ASP A 90 10.84 17.79 -13.05
CA ASP A 90 10.40 18.43 -14.28
C ASP A 90 9.02 19.07 -14.09
N TRP A 91 8.16 18.52 -13.21
CA TRP A 91 6.88 19.14 -12.84
C TRP A 91 7.02 20.52 -12.20
N ASN A 92 7.94 20.71 -11.24
CA ASN A 92 8.13 22.03 -10.61
C ASN A 92 8.59 23.10 -11.61
N ARG A 93 9.31 22.70 -12.67
CA ARG A 93 9.78 23.61 -13.72
C ARG A 93 8.71 23.88 -14.78
N TYR A 94 7.96 22.84 -15.18
CA TYR A 94 6.85 22.96 -16.13
C TYR A 94 5.64 23.69 -15.52
N SER A 95 5.39 23.51 -14.22
CA SER A 95 4.31 24.17 -13.49
C SER A 95 4.55 25.67 -13.37
N GLU A 96 5.77 26.12 -13.04
CA GLU A 96 6.12 27.56 -12.96
C GLU A 96 5.96 28.30 -14.31
N GLU A 97 6.32 27.65 -15.42
CA GLU A 97 6.28 28.29 -16.75
C GLU A 97 4.87 28.31 -17.36
N ARG A 98 4.04 27.29 -17.06
CA ARG A 98 2.63 27.22 -17.48
C ARG A 98 1.69 28.07 -16.62
N TYR A 99 1.99 28.23 -15.33
CA TYR A 99 1.25 29.12 -14.42
C TYR A 99 1.24 30.58 -14.91
N ARG A 100 2.25 30.97 -15.70
CA ARG A 100 2.33 32.29 -16.34
C ARG A 100 1.45 32.47 -17.57
N SER A 101 0.98 31.41 -18.24
CA SER A 101 0.29 31.52 -19.54
C SER A 101 -1.17 31.05 -19.56
N SER A 102 -1.58 30.12 -18.70
CA SER A 102 -2.99 29.80 -18.39
C SER A 102 -3.00 28.71 -17.32
N ALA A 103 -3.43 29.02 -16.10
CA ALA A 103 -3.47 28.04 -15.02
C ALA A 103 -4.33 26.83 -15.44
N PRO A 104 -3.78 25.59 -15.43
CA PRO A 104 -4.53 24.41 -15.80
C PRO A 104 -5.69 24.18 -14.82
N SER A 105 -6.91 24.09 -15.37
CA SER A 105 -8.14 23.88 -14.59
C SER A 105 -8.18 22.49 -13.93
N PRO A 106 -8.90 22.32 -12.80
CA PRO A 106 -9.17 20.99 -12.23
C PRO A 106 -9.73 20.00 -13.26
N SER A 107 -10.57 20.47 -14.19
CA SER A 107 -11.13 19.66 -15.27
C SER A 107 -10.09 19.15 -16.27
N ALA A 108 -9.00 19.88 -16.48
CA ALA A 108 -7.93 19.45 -17.37
C ALA A 108 -7.16 18.27 -16.77
N TYR A 109 -6.79 18.38 -15.49
CA TYR A 109 -6.15 17.29 -14.74
C TYR A 109 -7.07 16.07 -14.60
N LYS A 110 -8.34 16.27 -14.27
CA LYS A 110 -9.34 15.20 -14.24
C LYS A 110 -9.44 14.46 -15.57
N SER A 111 -9.45 15.19 -16.69
CA SER A 111 -9.51 14.58 -18.03
C SER A 111 -8.23 13.81 -18.38
N SER A 112 -7.07 14.35 -17.99
CA SER A 112 -5.76 13.68 -18.14
C SER A 112 -5.72 12.38 -17.33
N GLY A 113 -6.12 12.41 -16.05
CA GLY A 113 -6.16 11.24 -15.19
C GLY A 113 -7.09 10.16 -15.74
N ILE A 114 -8.27 10.53 -16.26
CA ILE A 114 -9.18 9.56 -16.92
C ILE A 114 -8.52 8.93 -18.15
N LYS A 115 -7.79 9.72 -18.95
CA LYS A 115 -7.08 9.21 -20.13
C LYS A 115 -5.97 8.24 -19.72
N ASN A 116 -5.16 8.59 -18.74
CA ASN A 116 -4.07 7.75 -18.24
C ASN A 116 -4.61 6.46 -17.62
N PHE A 117 -5.70 6.55 -16.83
CA PHE A 117 -6.39 5.40 -16.27
C PHE A 117 -6.86 4.42 -17.35
N ARG A 118 -7.46 4.92 -18.43
CA ARG A 118 -7.92 4.08 -19.57
C ARG A 118 -6.76 3.47 -20.36
N ASN A 119 -5.58 4.07 -20.30
CA ASN A 119 -4.36 3.57 -20.92
C ASN A 119 -3.55 2.66 -20.00
N TYR A 120 -4.10 2.28 -18.84
CA TYR A 120 -3.43 1.44 -17.83
C TYR A 120 -2.21 2.08 -17.16
N TYR A 121 -2.05 3.40 -17.28
CA TYR A 121 -1.02 4.20 -16.61
C TYR A 121 -1.58 4.69 -15.26
N PHE A 122 -1.67 3.78 -14.29
CA PHE A 122 -2.38 4.04 -13.04
C PHE A 122 -1.62 4.98 -12.11
N GLU A 123 -0.30 4.92 -12.07
CA GLU A 123 0.52 5.85 -11.30
C GLU A 123 0.37 7.29 -11.82
N GLU A 124 0.44 7.48 -13.14
CA GLU A 124 0.26 8.79 -13.77
C GLU A 124 -1.19 9.28 -13.63
N ALA A 125 -2.17 8.38 -13.65
CA ALA A 125 -3.55 8.72 -13.37
C ALA A 125 -3.74 9.21 -11.93
N ALA A 126 -3.08 8.58 -10.96
CA ALA A 126 -3.12 9.00 -9.57
C ALA A 126 -2.52 10.40 -9.41
N GLU A 127 -1.35 10.67 -10.01
CA GLU A 127 -0.73 12.00 -10.02
C GLU A 127 -1.69 13.06 -10.57
N ASP A 128 -2.29 12.83 -11.74
CA ASP A 128 -3.22 13.76 -12.37
C ASP A 128 -4.48 13.98 -11.51
N PHE A 129 -5.02 12.95 -10.88
CA PHE A 129 -6.18 13.10 -10.02
C PHE A 129 -5.87 13.80 -8.69
N GLU A 130 -4.69 13.56 -8.09
CA GLU A 130 -4.22 14.30 -6.91
C GLU A 130 -4.06 15.78 -7.21
N MET A 131 -3.49 16.12 -8.37
CA MET A 131 -3.40 17.50 -8.84
C MET A 131 -4.77 18.15 -9.07
N ALA A 132 -5.72 17.41 -9.61
CA ALA A 132 -7.10 17.90 -9.73
C ALA A 132 -7.71 18.14 -8.34
N LEU A 133 -7.39 17.28 -7.37
CA LEU A 133 -7.90 17.35 -6.01
C LEU A 133 -7.29 18.52 -5.22
N ASP A 134 -6.00 18.82 -5.40
CA ASP A 134 -5.36 20.00 -4.82
C ASP A 134 -6.07 21.30 -5.21
N LEU A 135 -6.65 21.34 -6.41
CA LEU A 135 -7.40 22.50 -6.91
C LEU A 135 -8.90 22.46 -6.57
N ALA A 136 -9.45 21.27 -6.34
CA ALA A 136 -10.85 21.03 -6.04
C ALA A 136 -11.01 19.96 -4.94
N PRO A 137 -10.65 20.28 -3.68
CA PRO A 137 -10.50 19.29 -2.61
C PRO A 137 -11.82 18.62 -2.21
N ASN A 138 -12.95 19.24 -2.56
CA ASN A 138 -14.27 18.76 -2.19
C ASN A 138 -15.02 18.10 -3.38
N ASP A 139 -14.34 17.70 -4.48
CA ASP A 139 -15.01 16.96 -5.58
C ASP A 139 -15.10 15.46 -5.23
N PRO A 140 -16.29 14.94 -4.85
CA PRO A 140 -16.46 13.52 -4.54
C PRO A 140 -16.11 12.60 -5.71
N THR A 141 -16.21 13.08 -6.96
CA THR A 141 -15.85 12.31 -8.14
C THR A 141 -14.34 12.09 -8.24
N LEU A 142 -13.53 13.07 -7.83
CA LEU A 142 -12.08 12.94 -7.85
C LEU A 142 -11.62 11.91 -6.82
N HIS A 143 -12.20 11.94 -5.63
CA HIS A 143 -12.01 10.89 -4.64
C HIS A 143 -12.42 9.52 -5.18
N PHE A 144 -13.59 9.37 -5.79
CA PHE A 144 -13.99 8.08 -6.39
C PHE A 144 -13.01 7.60 -7.48
N ASN A 145 -12.52 8.50 -8.34
CA ASN A 145 -11.55 8.16 -9.37
C ASN A 145 -10.19 7.76 -8.76
N LEU A 146 -9.73 8.44 -7.71
CA LEU A 146 -8.53 8.05 -6.97
C LEU A 146 -8.70 6.69 -6.31
N ALA A 147 -9.85 6.41 -5.71
CA ALA A 147 -10.15 5.10 -5.15
C ALA A 147 -10.06 3.98 -6.21
N CYS A 148 -10.64 4.19 -7.39
CA CYS A 148 -10.52 3.26 -8.51
C CYS A 148 -9.05 3.08 -8.93
N THR A 149 -8.31 4.18 -9.02
CA THR A 149 -6.90 4.17 -9.42
C THR A 149 -6.02 3.44 -8.42
N TYR A 150 -6.20 3.71 -7.13
CA TYR A 150 -5.48 3.03 -6.05
C TYR A 150 -5.86 1.56 -5.90
N SER A 151 -7.11 1.20 -6.21
CA SER A 151 -7.50 -0.20 -6.29
C SER A 151 -6.79 -0.93 -7.43
N MET A 152 -6.59 -0.29 -8.59
CA MET A 152 -5.78 -0.86 -9.69
C MET A 152 -4.29 -0.95 -9.37
N LEU A 153 -3.81 -0.12 -8.45
CA LEU A 153 -2.45 -0.18 -7.89
C LEU A 153 -2.32 -1.13 -6.70
N GLU A 154 -3.39 -1.84 -6.34
CA GLU A 154 -3.49 -2.73 -5.17
C GLU A 154 -3.16 -2.05 -3.82
N ASP A 155 -3.29 -0.72 -3.74
CA ASP A 155 -3.15 0.05 -2.49
C ASP A 155 -4.51 0.17 -1.80
N ALA A 156 -4.88 -0.88 -1.06
CA ALA A 156 -6.14 -0.96 -0.34
C ALA A 156 -6.34 0.21 0.63
N ASN A 157 -5.30 0.63 1.34
CA ASN A 157 -5.39 1.68 2.35
C ASN A 157 -5.81 3.00 1.72
N ARG A 158 -5.14 3.42 0.64
CA ARG A 158 -5.50 4.66 -0.07
C ARG A 158 -6.82 4.52 -0.81
N ALA A 159 -7.11 3.35 -1.37
CA ALA A 159 -8.37 3.12 -2.06
C ALA A 159 -9.57 3.28 -1.11
N PHE A 160 -9.54 2.61 0.06
CA PHE A 160 -10.56 2.79 1.10
C PHE A 160 -10.59 4.23 1.62
N HIS A 161 -9.45 4.92 1.68
CA HIS A 161 -9.41 6.33 2.05
C HIS A 161 -10.18 7.24 1.12
N HIS A 162 -9.93 7.12 -0.17
CA HIS A 162 -10.66 7.94 -1.13
C HIS A 162 -12.12 7.46 -1.31
N LEU A 163 -12.47 6.20 -1.07
CA LEU A 163 -13.87 5.77 -1.04
C LEU A 163 -14.64 6.43 0.11
N GLU A 164 -14.06 6.44 1.32
CA GLU A 164 -14.66 7.10 2.49
C GLU A 164 -14.90 8.59 2.19
N GLN A 165 -13.86 9.30 1.75
CA GLN A 165 -13.95 10.72 1.42
C GLN A 165 -14.96 10.99 0.29
N ALA A 166 -15.05 10.11 -0.72
CA ALA A 166 -16.04 10.27 -1.77
C ALA A 166 -17.47 10.23 -1.19
N VAL A 167 -17.76 9.25 -0.32
CA VAL A 167 -19.09 9.11 0.29
C VAL A 167 -19.38 10.27 1.25
N GLU A 168 -18.42 10.66 2.10
CA GLU A 168 -18.53 11.81 3.00
C GLU A 168 -18.83 13.12 2.26
N LEU A 169 -18.20 13.33 1.10
CA LEU A 169 -18.41 14.49 0.24
C LEU A 169 -19.66 14.38 -0.65
N GLY A 170 -20.49 13.36 -0.48
CA GLY A 170 -21.78 13.22 -1.13
C GLY A 170 -21.76 12.50 -2.48
N PHE A 171 -20.82 11.56 -2.69
CA PHE A 171 -20.84 10.69 -3.86
C PHE A 171 -22.09 9.81 -3.88
N ASN A 172 -23.06 10.18 -4.72
CA ASN A 172 -24.38 9.57 -4.76
C ASN A 172 -24.48 8.29 -5.61
N LYS A 173 -23.40 7.87 -6.29
CA LYS A 173 -23.39 6.69 -7.18
C LYS A 173 -22.84 5.47 -6.44
N ILE A 174 -23.43 5.14 -5.29
CA ILE A 174 -22.98 4.04 -4.43
C ILE A 174 -22.96 2.70 -5.17
N ASP A 175 -23.91 2.47 -6.09
CA ASP A 175 -23.91 1.28 -6.95
C ASP A 175 -22.58 1.08 -7.70
N LYS A 176 -21.90 2.17 -8.08
CA LYS A 176 -20.58 2.09 -8.73
C LYS A 176 -19.49 1.56 -7.81
N ILE A 177 -19.60 1.77 -6.49
CA ILE A 177 -18.63 1.21 -5.53
C ILE A 177 -18.70 -0.33 -5.57
N HIS A 178 -19.91 -0.88 -5.76
CA HIS A 178 -20.15 -2.33 -5.79
C HIS A 178 -19.92 -2.98 -7.16
N GLN A 179 -20.06 -2.23 -8.24
CA GLN A 179 -20.09 -2.79 -9.60
C GLN A 179 -18.87 -2.45 -10.44
N HIS A 180 -18.15 -1.35 -10.16
CA HIS A 180 -17.08 -0.90 -11.03
C HIS A 180 -15.90 -1.90 -11.03
N ASP A 181 -15.44 -2.29 -12.22
CA ASP A 181 -14.40 -3.31 -12.38
C ASP A 181 -13.09 -2.92 -11.70
N ALA A 182 -12.73 -1.63 -11.76
CA ALA A 182 -11.52 -1.13 -11.12
C ALA A 182 -11.47 -1.35 -9.60
N LEU A 183 -12.64 -1.50 -8.95
CA LEU A 183 -12.75 -1.73 -7.51
C LEU A 183 -12.80 -3.23 -7.17
N ALA A 184 -12.61 -4.14 -8.14
CA ALA A 184 -12.65 -5.58 -7.90
C ALA A 184 -11.63 -6.03 -6.85
N PHE A 185 -10.41 -5.47 -6.87
CA PHE A 185 -9.39 -5.74 -5.87
C PHE A 185 -9.90 -5.40 -4.46
N VAL A 186 -10.34 -4.16 -4.25
CA VAL A 186 -10.86 -3.71 -2.94
C VAL A 186 -12.05 -4.54 -2.48
N ARG A 187 -13.00 -4.85 -3.38
CA ARG A 187 -14.18 -5.68 -3.10
C ARG A 187 -13.85 -7.14 -2.75
N SER A 188 -12.69 -7.63 -3.18
CA SER A 188 -12.24 -8.98 -2.83
C SER A 188 -11.68 -9.10 -1.41
N LEU A 189 -11.43 -7.96 -0.73
CA LEU A 189 -10.86 -7.94 0.61
C LEU A 189 -11.95 -8.16 1.67
N PRO A 190 -11.69 -8.96 2.73
CA PRO A 190 -12.64 -9.15 3.84
C PRO A 190 -13.06 -7.84 4.53
N SER A 191 -12.18 -6.83 4.50
CA SER A 191 -12.44 -5.52 5.07
C SER A 191 -13.49 -4.71 4.29
N PHE A 192 -13.83 -5.10 3.06
CA PHE A 192 -14.81 -4.38 2.26
C PHE A 192 -16.22 -4.50 2.84
N ASP A 193 -16.63 -5.68 3.26
CA ASP A 193 -17.95 -5.90 3.88
C ASP A 193 -18.07 -5.07 5.17
N ALA A 194 -17.05 -5.11 6.02
CA ALA A 194 -16.99 -4.29 7.24
C ALA A 194 -17.01 -2.77 6.94
N PHE A 195 -16.35 -2.35 5.86
CA PHE A 195 -16.37 -0.96 5.41
C PHE A 195 -17.76 -0.52 4.95
N VAL A 196 -18.47 -1.37 4.19
CA VAL A 196 -19.85 -1.11 3.72
C VAL A 196 -20.82 -1.10 4.89
N ASP A 197 -20.73 -2.08 5.80
CA ASP A 197 -21.58 -2.18 6.99
C ASP A 197 -21.39 -0.98 7.93
N ASN A 198 -20.18 -0.42 7.97
CA ASN A 198 -19.85 0.80 8.70
C ASN A 198 -20.18 2.09 7.92
N GLY A 199 -21.07 2.02 6.93
CA GLY A 199 -21.51 3.20 6.17
C GLY A 199 -20.42 3.83 5.30
N TYR A 200 -19.47 3.03 4.80
CA TYR A 200 -18.30 3.49 4.03
C TYR A 200 -17.30 4.33 4.85
N HIS A 201 -17.26 4.13 6.16
CA HIS A 201 -16.18 4.63 7.02
C HIS A 201 -15.18 3.52 7.29
N ARG A 202 -13.88 3.83 7.23
CA ARG A 202 -12.85 2.84 7.58
C ARG A 202 -13.01 2.44 9.05
N PRO A 203 -13.07 1.14 9.38
CA PRO A 203 -13.03 0.73 10.78
C PRO A 203 -11.73 1.26 11.42
N PRO A 204 -11.76 1.69 12.68
CA PRO A 204 -10.55 2.12 13.37
C PRO A 204 -9.50 1.02 13.25
N ALA A 205 -8.22 1.40 13.10
CA ALA A 205 -7.10 0.48 12.84
C ALA A 205 -6.89 -0.62 13.91
N SER A 206 -7.73 -0.64 14.94
CA SER A 206 -7.79 -1.62 16.01
C SER A 206 -9.24 -2.06 16.23
N LEU A 207 -9.75 -2.95 15.38
CA LEU A 207 -10.65 -3.97 15.89
C LEU A 207 -9.77 -5.18 16.20
N PRO A 208 -9.44 -5.44 17.48
CA PRO A 208 -8.85 -6.74 17.81
C PRO A 208 -9.75 -7.82 17.21
N ALA A 209 -9.14 -8.87 16.64
CA ALA A 209 -9.87 -10.03 16.16
C ALA A 209 -10.92 -10.42 17.22
N PRO A 210 -12.16 -10.81 16.85
CA PRO A 210 -13.19 -11.14 17.82
C PRO A 210 -12.58 -12.15 18.80
N GLN A 211 -12.29 -11.70 20.02
CA GLN A 211 -11.66 -12.53 21.01
C GLN A 211 -12.69 -13.62 21.31
N SER A 212 -12.33 -14.87 21.02
CA SER A 212 -13.17 -16.04 21.27
C SER A 212 -13.60 -16.17 22.73
N ASN A 213 -12.93 -15.41 23.61
CA ASN A 213 -13.01 -15.48 25.06
C ASN A 213 -13.61 -14.20 25.68
N LEU A 214 -14.33 -13.36 24.91
CA LEU A 214 -15.00 -12.15 25.44
C LEU A 214 -16.03 -12.43 26.54
N LEU A 215 -16.43 -13.69 26.74
CA LEU A 215 -17.27 -14.13 27.86
C LEU A 215 -16.45 -14.62 29.07
N ASP A 216 -15.17 -14.93 28.88
CA ASP A 216 -14.29 -15.53 29.90
C ASP A 216 -13.31 -14.52 30.53
N GLU A 217 -13.05 -13.39 29.86
CA GLU A 217 -12.19 -12.32 30.39
C GLU A 217 -13.03 -11.23 31.09
N GLN A 218 -12.95 -11.20 32.42
CA GLN A 218 -13.40 -10.04 33.20
C GLN A 218 -12.63 -8.79 32.74
N PRO A 219 -13.29 -7.63 32.54
CA PRO A 219 -12.61 -6.43 32.08
C PRO A 219 -11.59 -5.95 33.12
N ASP A 220 -10.32 -5.91 32.71
CA ASP A 220 -9.25 -5.19 33.41
C ASP A 220 -9.57 -3.69 33.36
N THR A 221 -10.06 -3.16 34.48
CA THR A 221 -10.32 -1.74 34.68
C THR A 221 -9.01 -0.99 34.88
N THR A 222 -8.30 -0.72 33.80
CA THR A 222 -7.25 0.30 33.80
C THR A 222 -7.32 1.04 32.48
N GLU A 223 -7.68 2.32 32.57
CA GLU A 223 -7.64 3.33 31.51
C GLU A 223 -8.92 3.52 30.66
N ALA A 224 -10.03 3.89 31.31
CA ALA A 224 -10.87 5.02 30.88
C ALA A 224 -12.00 5.29 31.90
N ALA A 225 -12.18 6.57 32.24
CA ALA A 225 -13.34 7.19 32.91
C ALA A 225 -13.12 7.70 34.36
N THR A 226 -12.80 8.99 34.40
CA THR A 226 -13.14 10.02 35.41
C THR A 226 -14.21 9.64 36.48
N SER A 227 -13.72 9.41 37.70
CA SER A 227 -14.18 9.82 39.06
C SER A 227 -15.67 10.01 39.46
N ALA A 228 -16.67 9.49 38.75
CA ALA A 228 -18.03 9.28 39.29
C ALA A 228 -18.64 7.92 38.87
N SER A 229 -18.14 7.35 37.78
CA SER A 229 -18.56 6.07 37.21
C SER A 229 -18.01 4.84 37.93
N ASN A 230 -17.01 4.97 38.82
CA ASN A 230 -16.38 3.84 39.49
C ASN A 230 -17.31 3.09 40.45
N ASP A 231 -18.23 3.79 41.12
CA ASP A 231 -19.14 3.18 42.09
C ASP A 231 -20.29 2.44 41.39
N LEU A 232 -20.89 3.06 40.37
CA LEU A 232 -21.99 2.48 39.61
C LEU A 232 -21.56 1.23 38.82
N LEU A 233 -20.41 1.29 38.14
CA LEU A 233 -19.86 0.13 37.43
C LEU A 233 -19.51 -1.01 38.41
N GLY A 234 -18.95 -0.67 39.57
CA GLY A 234 -18.69 -1.64 40.64
C GLY A 234 -19.95 -2.36 41.11
N GLN A 235 -21.04 -1.60 41.37
CA GLN A 235 -22.31 -2.15 41.82
C GLN A 235 -22.96 -3.06 40.76
N ILE A 236 -22.89 -2.69 39.48
CA ILE A 236 -23.42 -3.53 38.39
C ILE A 236 -22.61 -4.83 38.26
N VAL A 237 -21.29 -4.79 38.46
CA VAL A 237 -20.42 -5.98 38.45
C VAL A 237 -20.73 -6.91 39.63
N GLU A 238 -20.99 -6.37 40.82
CA GLU A 238 -21.34 -7.18 42.00
C GLU A 238 -22.71 -7.85 41.86
N LEU A 239 -23.70 -7.15 41.30
CA LEU A 239 -24.99 -7.73 40.94
C LEU A 239 -24.85 -8.92 39.97
N GLY A 240 -23.95 -8.80 38.98
CA GLY A 240 -23.65 -9.89 38.05
C GLY A 240 -23.10 -11.12 38.77
N LYS A 241 -22.17 -10.93 39.70
CA LYS A 241 -21.60 -12.02 40.53
C LYS A 241 -22.66 -12.70 41.40
N LEU A 242 -23.63 -11.96 41.94
CA LEU A 242 -24.72 -12.53 42.74
C LEU A 242 -25.67 -13.37 41.89
N ARG A 243 -25.98 -12.90 40.68
CA ARG A 243 -26.74 -13.67 39.69
C ARG A 243 -26.01 -14.95 39.27
N ASP A 244 -24.72 -14.86 38.96
CA ASP A 244 -23.92 -16.02 38.53
C ASP A 244 -23.76 -17.06 39.65
N LYS A 245 -23.81 -16.63 40.92
CA LYS A 245 -23.88 -17.50 42.10
C LYS A 245 -25.27 -18.09 42.36
N GLY A 246 -26.28 -17.75 41.55
CA GLY A 246 -27.67 -18.18 41.69
C GLY A 246 -28.41 -17.54 42.86
N ILE A 247 -27.90 -16.43 43.41
CA ILE A 247 -28.51 -15.69 44.54
C ILE A 247 -29.60 -14.74 44.03
N LEU A 248 -29.46 -14.25 42.79
CA LEU A 248 -30.46 -13.45 42.10
C LEU A 248 -30.97 -14.21 40.88
N THR A 249 -32.28 -14.12 40.64
CA THR A 249 -32.87 -14.52 39.36
C THR A 249 -32.56 -13.50 38.26
N GLU A 250 -32.64 -13.90 36.98
CA GLU A 250 -32.38 -12.99 35.85
C GLU A 250 -33.31 -11.77 35.86
N GLU A 251 -34.56 -11.95 36.30
CA GLU A 251 -35.54 -10.88 36.40
C GLU A 251 -35.17 -9.87 37.51
N GLU A 252 -34.74 -10.36 38.67
CA GLU A 252 -34.31 -9.51 39.80
C GLU A 252 -33.02 -8.75 39.48
N PHE A 253 -32.08 -9.40 38.81
CA PHE A 253 -30.87 -8.76 38.31
C PHE A 253 -31.21 -7.62 37.33
N ALA A 254 -32.09 -7.87 36.36
CA ALA A 254 -32.51 -6.87 35.38
C ALA A 254 -33.21 -5.67 36.05
N GLN A 255 -34.06 -5.91 37.06
CA GLN A 255 -34.72 -4.85 37.81
C GLN A 255 -33.74 -3.99 38.61
N GLN A 256 -32.79 -4.63 39.31
CA GLN A 256 -31.82 -3.90 40.14
C GLN A 256 -30.81 -3.13 39.29
N LYS A 257 -30.32 -3.72 38.20
CA LYS A 257 -29.48 -3.03 37.22
C LYS A 257 -30.18 -1.82 36.63
N ARG A 258 -31.48 -1.94 36.30
CA ARG A 258 -32.27 -0.84 35.77
C ARG A 258 -32.42 0.31 36.78
N LYS A 259 -32.71 0.00 38.05
CA LYS A 259 -32.76 1.00 39.13
C LYS A 259 -31.43 1.74 39.30
N LEU A 260 -30.31 1.04 39.24
CA LEU A 260 -28.99 1.64 39.35
C LEU A 260 -28.65 2.58 38.19
N LEU A 261 -29.10 2.26 36.97
CA LEU A 261 -28.87 3.07 35.77
C LEU A 261 -29.78 4.28 35.67
N GLU A 262 -30.99 4.20 36.25
CA GLU A 262 -31.96 5.30 36.23
C GLU A 262 -31.66 6.37 37.30
N GLY A 263 -30.77 6.07 38.27
CA GLY A 263 -30.41 6.96 39.37
C GLY A 263 -31.56 7.15 40.35
N GLU A 264 -31.30 7.04 41.67
CA GLU A 264 -32.25 7.58 42.66
C GLU A 264 -32.35 9.11 42.55
#